data_AF-A0A530ADM5-F1
#
_entry.id   AF-A0A530ADM5-F1
#
_cell.length_a   1.000
_cell.length_b   1.000
_cell.length_c   1.000
_cell.angle_alpha   90.00
_cell.angle_beta   90.00
_cell.angle_gamma   90.00
#
_symmetry.space_group_name_H-M   'P 1'
#
loop_
_entity.id
_entity.type
_entity.pdbx_description
1 polymer ?
#
loop_
_entity_poly.entity_id
_entity_poly.type
_entity_poly.pdbx_seq_one_letter_code
_entity_poly.pdbx_strand_id
1 'polypeptide(L)'
;MTAHDEIIGCVRLDDIDDLAAKAAGLEKRVQLVLLAPAVRENLFAKMLDAAGDMIERCRIITMTDELERADAVLGHDKGYIYPSSLLYLVSGMFEEMNAEAYPDAPILGMQRFSSMSSLNTAEQDAAKSIATFFQKEGHGIIVSPTPGIAMANSHGDFDDEPLTLATARALF
;
A
#
# COMPACT_ATOMS: atom_id res chain seq x y z
N MET A 1 -3.17 -33.68 -6.32
CA MET A 1 -4.07 -32.60 -6.77
C MET A 1 -4.29 -31.70 -5.55
N THR A 2 -3.36 -30.79 -5.32
CA THR A 2 -3.35 -29.88 -4.17
C THR A 2 -4.04 -28.59 -4.57
N ALA A 3 -5.18 -28.30 -3.93
CA ALA A 3 -5.86 -27.03 -4.06
C ALA A 3 -4.95 -25.95 -3.46
N HIS A 4 -4.50 -25.02 -4.30
CA HIS A 4 -3.98 -23.74 -3.87
C HIS A 4 -5.20 -22.87 -3.58
N ASP A 5 -5.55 -22.71 -2.31
CA ASP A 5 -6.53 -21.72 -1.88
C ASP A 5 -5.87 -20.34 -1.96
N GLU A 6 -5.93 -19.71 -3.13
CA GLU A 6 -5.77 -18.26 -3.25
C GLU A 6 -7.02 -17.59 -2.66
N ILE A 7 -6.91 -17.14 -1.40
CA ILE A 7 -7.88 -16.20 -0.85
C ILE A 7 -7.55 -14.82 -1.41
N ILE A 8 -8.09 -14.50 -2.59
CA ILE A 8 -8.21 -13.11 -3.04
C ILE A 8 -9.53 -12.58 -2.47
N GLY A 9 -9.47 -12.06 -1.25
CA GLY A 9 -10.59 -11.37 -0.60
C GLY A 9 -10.27 -9.89 -0.45
N CYS A 10 -11.04 -9.02 -1.12
CA CYS A 10 -11.05 -7.59 -0.81
C CYS A 10 -11.78 -7.41 0.52
N VAL A 11 -11.04 -7.26 1.62
CA VAL A 11 -11.62 -6.93 2.93
C VAL A 11 -11.69 -5.41 3.04
N ARG A 12 -12.91 -4.87 3.24
CA ARG A 12 -13.07 -3.47 3.67
C ARG A 12 -12.45 -3.32 5.05
N LEU A 13 -11.53 -2.37 5.19
CA LEU A 13 -10.75 -2.15 6.42
C LEU A 13 -11.55 -1.57 7.59
N ASP A 14 -12.84 -1.28 7.37
CA ASP A 14 -13.72 -0.68 8.38
C ASP A 14 -14.18 -1.72 9.43
N ASP A 15 -14.04 -3.02 9.15
CA ASP A 15 -14.42 -4.13 10.04
C ASP A 15 -13.20 -4.90 10.54
N ILE A 16 -12.26 -4.21 11.19
CA ILE A 16 -10.99 -4.81 11.63
C ILE A 16 -11.17 -5.98 12.62
N ASP A 17 -12.26 -5.97 13.38
CA ASP A 17 -12.63 -7.04 14.30
C ASP A 17 -13.05 -8.32 13.54
N ASP A 18 -13.65 -8.16 12.36
CA ASP A 18 -14.09 -9.26 11.50
C ASP A 18 -12.91 -9.86 10.71
N LEU A 19 -11.89 -9.05 10.43
CA LEU A 19 -10.60 -9.49 9.91
C LEU A 19 -9.84 -10.33 10.94
N ALA A 20 -9.79 -9.89 12.20
CA ALA A 20 -9.15 -10.64 13.30
C ALA A 20 -9.84 -12.00 13.55
N ALA A 21 -11.18 -12.05 13.48
CA ALA A 21 -11.94 -13.29 13.61
C ALA A 21 -11.71 -14.28 12.46
N LYS A 22 -11.62 -13.79 11.21
CA LYS A 22 -11.29 -14.63 10.03
C LYS A 22 -9.83 -15.10 10.06
N ALA A 23 -8.93 -14.24 10.54
CA ALA A 23 -7.51 -14.51 10.70
C ALA A 23 -7.25 -15.59 11.77
N ALA A 24 -8.06 -15.65 12.83
CA ALA A 24 -7.96 -16.68 13.88
C ALA A 24 -8.15 -18.13 13.37
N GLY A 25 -8.74 -18.31 12.17
CA GLY A 25 -8.85 -19.61 11.50
C GLY A 25 -7.69 -19.94 10.55
N LEU A 26 -6.78 -19.00 10.30
CA LEU A 26 -5.61 -19.20 9.46
C LEU A 26 -4.46 -19.75 10.32
N GLU A 27 -4.25 -21.07 10.27
CA GLU A 27 -3.15 -21.71 10.99
C GLU A 27 -1.75 -21.33 10.45
N LYS A 28 -1.68 -20.63 9.30
CA LYS A 28 -0.44 -20.32 8.60
C LYS A 28 -0.17 -18.82 8.56
N ARG A 29 1.10 -18.47 8.73
CA ARG A 29 1.60 -17.11 8.46
C ARG A 29 1.46 -16.80 6.96
N VAL A 30 1.30 -15.52 6.64
CA VAL A 30 1.09 -15.01 5.29
C VAL A 30 2.27 -14.15 4.83
N GLN A 31 2.54 -14.19 3.52
CA GLN A 31 3.47 -13.29 2.86
C GLN A 31 2.66 -12.33 1.99
N LEU A 32 2.90 -11.03 2.13
CA LEU A 32 2.12 -9.98 1.48
C LEU A 32 2.96 -9.25 0.45
N VAL A 33 2.46 -9.15 -0.78
CA VAL A 33 2.96 -8.18 -1.77
C VAL A 33 1.86 -7.17 -2.03
N LEU A 34 2.17 -5.89 -1.87
CA LEU A 34 1.25 -4.78 -2.08
C LEU A 34 1.83 -3.88 -3.17
N LEU A 35 1.08 -3.69 -4.26
CA LEU A 35 1.46 -2.84 -5.39
C LEU A 35 0.71 -1.50 -5.24
N ALA A 36 1.45 -0.42 -4.97
CA ALA A 36 0.94 0.91 -4.63
C ALA A 36 -0.37 0.85 -3.84
N PRO A 37 -0.31 0.36 -2.58
CA PRO A 37 -1.52 0.23 -1.78
C PRO A 37 -2.22 1.59 -1.69
N ALA A 38 -3.56 1.59 -1.60
CA ALA A 38 -4.37 2.80 -1.46
C ALA A 38 -5.14 2.71 -0.14
N VAL A 39 -4.39 2.61 0.97
CA VAL A 39 -4.93 2.47 2.32
C VAL A 39 -4.44 3.59 3.22
N ARG A 40 -5.31 4.17 4.03
CA ARG A 40 -4.86 5.15 5.03
C ARG A 40 -3.87 4.55 6.02
N GLU A 41 -2.79 5.27 6.30
CA GLU A 41 -1.71 4.80 7.18
C GLU A 41 -2.23 4.41 8.57
N ASN A 42 -3.20 5.14 9.12
CA ASN A 42 -3.79 4.80 10.42
C ASN A 42 -4.56 3.46 10.41
N LEU A 43 -5.25 3.12 9.32
CA LEU A 43 -5.94 1.84 9.17
C LEU A 43 -4.94 0.71 8.99
N PHE A 44 -3.88 0.93 8.20
CA PHE A 44 -2.83 -0.07 8.02
C PHE A 44 -2.07 -0.34 9.31
N ALA A 45 -1.72 0.70 10.09
CA ALA A 45 -1.09 0.53 11.40
C ALA A 45 -1.94 -0.31 12.36
N LYS A 46 -3.26 -0.04 12.43
CA LYS A 46 -4.18 -0.87 13.22
C LYS A 46 -4.24 -2.31 12.73
N MET A 47 -4.17 -2.52 11.41
CA MET A 47 -4.15 -3.87 10.83
C MET A 47 -2.87 -4.61 11.22
N LEU A 48 -1.71 -3.95 11.22
CA LEU A 48 -0.46 -4.54 11.69
C LEU A 48 -0.55 -4.95 13.17
N ASP A 49 -1.13 -4.10 14.01
CA ASP A 49 -1.34 -4.41 15.43
C ASP A 49 -2.26 -5.63 15.62
N ALA A 50 -3.35 -5.71 14.85
CA ALA A 50 -4.29 -6.82 14.90
C ALA A 50 -3.71 -8.12 14.33
N ALA A 51 -2.86 -8.05 13.30
CA ALA A 51 -2.26 -9.21 12.66
C ALA A 51 -1.16 -9.87 13.51
N GLY A 52 -0.46 -9.10 14.36
CA GLY A 52 0.63 -9.61 15.19
C GLY A 52 1.71 -10.31 14.36
N ASP A 53 2.02 -11.56 14.71
CA ASP A 53 3.06 -12.37 14.03
C ASP A 53 2.54 -13.14 12.80
N MET A 54 1.31 -12.88 12.35
CA MET A 54 0.75 -13.56 11.19
C MET A 54 1.42 -13.15 9.88
N ILE A 55 1.93 -11.93 9.77
CA ILE A 55 2.60 -11.46 8.56
C ILE A 55 4.08 -11.86 8.65
N GLU A 56 4.45 -12.91 7.93
CA GLU A 56 5.83 -13.40 7.89
C GLU A 56 6.74 -12.47 7.11
N ARG A 57 6.26 -11.97 5.96
CA ARG A 57 6.96 -11.03 5.10
C ARG A 57 5.97 -10.08 4.45
N CYS A 58 6.40 -8.85 4.22
CA CYS A 58 5.59 -7.86 3.51
C CYS A 58 6.47 -7.03 2.60
N ARG A 59 6.11 -6.94 1.32
CA ARG A 59 6.79 -6.10 0.33
C ARG A 59 5.80 -5.12 -0.27
N ILE A 60 6.11 -3.83 -0.16
CA ILE A 60 5.43 -2.80 -0.94
C ILE A 60 6.29 -2.52 -2.18
N ILE A 61 5.67 -2.43 -3.35
CA ILE A 61 6.27 -1.80 -4.52
C ILE A 61 5.44 -0.55 -4.79
N THR A 62 6.08 0.61 -4.79
CA THR A 62 5.42 1.90 -4.98
C THR A 62 6.27 2.85 -5.82
N MET A 63 5.85 4.08 -6.06
CA MET A 63 6.56 5.06 -6.88
C MET A 63 7.08 6.24 -6.05
N THR A 64 7.96 7.05 -6.67
CA THR A 64 8.36 8.32 -6.07
C THR A 64 7.21 9.32 -6.14
N ASP A 65 7.24 10.31 -5.25
CA ASP A 65 6.24 11.38 -5.27
C ASP A 65 6.17 12.11 -6.62
N GLU A 66 7.32 12.31 -7.27
CA GLU A 66 7.38 12.99 -8.57
C GLU A 66 6.65 12.19 -9.66
N LEU A 67 6.78 10.86 -9.65
CA LEU A 67 6.10 10.01 -10.61
C LEU A 67 4.61 9.90 -10.29
N GLU A 68 4.23 9.76 -9.02
CA GLU A 68 2.83 9.79 -8.57
C GLU A 68 2.10 11.05 -9.05
N ARG A 69 2.77 12.20 -8.98
CA ARG A 69 2.21 13.48 -9.45
C ARG A 69 2.08 13.57 -10.97
N ALA A 70 2.89 12.83 -11.71
CA ALA A 70 2.93 12.83 -13.17
C ALA A 70 2.11 11.70 -13.81
N ASP A 71 1.72 10.70 -13.03
CA ASP A 71 1.01 9.50 -13.50
C ASP A 71 -0.49 9.77 -13.68
N ALA A 72 -0.87 10.40 -14.78
CA ALA A 72 -2.26 10.71 -15.06
C ALA A 72 -3.13 9.44 -15.12
N VAL A 73 -3.99 9.24 -14.11
CA VAL A 73 -4.82 8.02 -13.95
C VAL A 73 -5.72 7.68 -15.14
N LEU A 74 -6.11 8.68 -15.95
CA LEU A 74 -6.94 8.49 -17.14
C LEU A 74 -6.13 8.32 -18.45
N GLY A 75 -4.81 8.17 -18.32
CA GLY A 75 -3.84 8.24 -19.39
C GLY A 75 -3.35 9.67 -19.64
N HIS A 76 -2.08 9.81 -20.07
CA HIS A 76 -1.46 11.11 -20.31
C HIS A 76 -2.19 11.97 -21.36
N ASP A 77 -2.88 11.35 -22.32
CA ASP A 77 -3.72 12.05 -23.31
C ASP A 77 -4.93 12.75 -22.67
N LYS A 78 -5.34 12.32 -21.47
CA LYS A 78 -6.46 12.87 -20.68
C LYS A 78 -5.99 13.52 -19.37
N GLY A 79 -4.69 13.76 -19.21
CA GLY A 79 -4.13 14.41 -18.02
C GLY A 79 -4.66 15.82 -17.75
N TYR A 80 -5.26 16.48 -18.74
CA TYR A 80 -5.95 17.77 -18.56
C TYR A 80 -7.21 17.68 -17.69
N ILE A 81 -7.77 16.48 -17.49
CA ILE A 81 -8.91 16.23 -16.58
C ILE A 81 -8.37 16.06 -15.15
N TYR A 82 -7.38 15.18 -14.98
CA TYR A 82 -6.69 14.96 -13.73
C TYR A 82 -5.25 14.50 -14.01
N PRO A 83 -4.22 15.25 -13.60
CA PRO A 83 -2.85 15.04 -14.07
C PRO A 83 -2.05 14.03 -13.24
N SER A 84 -2.60 13.52 -12.14
CA SER A 84 -1.86 12.73 -11.15
C SER A 84 -2.47 11.34 -10.95
N SER A 85 -1.82 10.53 -10.11
CA SER A 85 -2.17 9.13 -9.89
C SER A 85 -3.52 8.92 -9.22
N LEU A 86 -4.00 7.68 -9.27
CA LEU A 86 -5.18 7.27 -8.53
C LEU A 86 -5.01 7.51 -7.02
N LEU A 87 -3.80 7.31 -6.48
CA LEU A 87 -3.51 7.52 -5.06
C LEU A 87 -3.65 9.00 -4.68
N TYR A 88 -3.15 9.91 -5.52
CA TYR A 88 -3.39 11.35 -5.34
C TYR A 88 -4.88 11.71 -5.37
N LEU A 89 -5.66 11.08 -6.24
CA LEU A 89 -7.10 11.31 -6.33
C LEU A 89 -7.82 10.81 -5.06
N VAL A 90 -7.49 9.60 -4.61
CA VAL A 90 -8.07 9.01 -3.39
C VAL A 90 -7.73 9.86 -2.18
N SER A 91 -6.44 10.14 -1.94
CA SER A 91 -5.94 10.96 -0.84
C SER A 91 -6.59 12.36 -0.84
N GLY A 92 -6.72 12.98 -2.01
CA GLY A 92 -7.22 14.35 -2.13
C GLY A 92 -8.73 14.51 -2.07
N MET A 93 -9.52 13.50 -2.46
CA MET A 93 -10.95 13.68 -2.73
C MET A 93 -11.88 12.61 -2.14
N PHE A 94 -11.42 11.39 -1.86
CA PHE A 94 -12.30 10.28 -1.51
C PHE A 94 -12.14 9.75 -0.10
N GLU A 95 -11.15 10.23 0.65
CA GLU A 95 -10.99 9.83 2.04
C GLU A 95 -11.87 10.64 2.99
N GLU A 96 -12.32 9.96 4.05
CA GLU A 96 -13.15 10.54 5.10
C GLU A 96 -12.62 10.17 6.48
N MET A 97 -12.78 11.08 7.45
CA MET A 97 -12.51 10.82 8.86
C MET A 97 -13.71 11.30 9.68
N ASN A 98 -14.33 10.39 10.45
CA ASN A 98 -15.53 10.67 11.23
C ASN A 98 -16.70 11.20 10.39
N ALA A 99 -16.90 10.64 9.19
CA ALA A 99 -17.90 11.05 8.20
C ALA A 99 -17.74 12.50 7.68
N GLU A 100 -16.54 13.08 7.84
CA GLU A 100 -16.16 14.35 7.25
C GLU A 100 -15.07 14.13 6.19
N ALA A 101 -15.09 14.96 5.14
CA ALA A 101 -14.08 14.92 4.09
C ALA A 101 -12.68 15.14 4.67
N TYR A 102 -11.74 14.30 4.27
CA TYR A 102 -10.36 14.32 4.75
C TYR A 102 -9.39 14.49 3.58
N PRO A 103 -9.27 15.73 3.05
CA PRO A 103 -8.41 15.98 1.91
C PRO A 103 -6.94 15.86 2.30
N ASP A 104 -6.13 15.32 1.38
CA ASP A 104 -4.71 15.04 1.55
C ASP A 104 -4.44 14.01 2.66
N ALA A 105 -5.35 13.04 2.82
CA ALA A 105 -5.24 11.98 3.80
C ALA A 105 -3.96 11.16 3.59
N PRO A 106 -3.23 10.78 4.67
CA PRO A 106 -2.03 9.96 4.54
C PRO A 106 -2.36 8.55 4.05
N ILE A 107 -1.99 8.26 2.80
CA ILE A 107 -2.16 6.97 2.15
C ILE A 107 -0.82 6.23 2.11
N LEU A 108 -0.78 5.05 2.72
CA LEU A 108 0.30 4.08 2.54
C LEU A 108 0.41 3.79 1.05
N GLY A 109 1.58 3.96 0.46
CA GLY A 109 1.79 3.89 -0.98
C GLY A 109 2.39 5.20 -1.49
N MET A 110 1.90 6.34 -1.01
CA MET A 110 2.47 7.63 -1.41
C MET A 110 3.72 7.95 -0.60
N GLN A 111 4.88 7.99 -1.26
CA GLN A 111 6.18 8.20 -0.62
C GLN A 111 6.22 9.46 0.28
N ARG A 112 5.53 10.54 -0.13
CA ARG A 112 5.55 11.83 0.58
C ARG A 112 5.13 11.75 2.04
N PHE A 113 4.23 10.84 2.43
CA PHE A 113 3.73 10.79 3.81
C PHE A 113 4.73 10.17 4.79
N SER A 114 5.70 9.39 4.32
CA SER A 114 6.73 8.74 5.16
C SER A 114 7.60 9.71 5.99
N SER A 115 7.72 10.97 5.59
CA SER A 115 8.56 11.97 6.25
C SER A 115 7.91 13.36 6.32
N MET A 116 6.60 13.44 6.12
CA MET A 116 5.89 14.71 6.07
C MET A 116 5.75 15.34 7.47
N SER A 117 6.21 16.57 7.62
CA SER A 117 6.18 17.29 8.90
C SER A 117 4.82 17.89 9.26
N SER A 118 3.91 18.03 8.29
CA SER A 118 2.56 18.57 8.49
C SER A 118 1.56 17.55 9.06
N LEU A 119 1.98 16.28 9.22
CA LEU A 119 1.16 15.27 9.87
C LEU A 119 0.90 15.65 11.33
N ASN A 120 -0.32 15.42 11.80
CA ASN A 120 -0.69 15.47 13.20
C ASN A 120 -0.05 14.32 13.99
N THR A 121 -0.11 14.39 15.33
CA THR A 121 0.56 13.41 16.20
C THR A 121 0.11 11.96 15.94
N ALA A 122 -1.19 11.72 15.74
CA ALA A 122 -1.70 10.36 15.52
C ALA A 122 -1.24 9.79 14.16
N GLU A 123 -1.21 10.62 13.13
CA GLU A 123 -0.67 10.25 11.82
C GLU A 123 0.84 9.95 11.89
N GLN A 124 1.61 10.78 12.59
CA GLN A 124 3.04 10.54 12.79
C GLN A 124 3.30 9.22 13.53
N ASP A 125 2.47 8.88 14.51
CA ASP A 125 2.61 7.65 15.28
C ASP A 125 2.25 6.42 14.42
N ALA A 126 1.23 6.52 13.56
CA ALA A 126 0.95 5.51 12.56
C ALA A 126 2.12 5.31 11.58
N ALA A 127 2.65 6.41 11.01
CA ALA A 127 3.79 6.37 10.11
C ALA A 127 5.03 5.73 10.76
N LYS A 128 5.32 6.04 12.04
CA LYS A 128 6.42 5.43 12.81
C LYS A 128 6.20 3.93 13.04
N SER A 129 4.97 3.51 13.35
CA SER A 129 4.64 2.09 13.54
C SER A 129 4.88 1.31 12.24
N ILE A 130 4.41 1.86 11.11
CA ILE A 130 4.60 1.29 9.78
C ILE A 130 6.09 1.22 9.43
N ALA A 131 6.83 2.31 9.63
CA ALA A 131 8.27 2.35 9.37
C ALA A 131 9.02 1.30 10.21
N THR A 132 8.64 1.14 11.48
CA THR A 132 9.21 0.13 12.39
C THR A 132 8.91 -1.29 11.90
N PHE A 133 7.69 -1.54 11.41
CA PHE A 133 7.33 -2.83 10.82
C PHE A 133 8.18 -3.16 9.58
N PHE A 134 8.36 -2.21 8.67
CA PHE A 134 9.17 -2.42 7.46
C PHE A 134 10.69 -2.44 7.70
N GLN A 135 11.17 -2.10 8.90
CA GLN A 135 12.57 -2.29 9.30
C GLN A 135 12.88 -3.73 9.75
N LYS A 136 11.86 -4.56 10.03
CA LYS A 136 12.05 -5.96 10.40
C LYS A 136 12.58 -6.77 9.22
N GLU A 137 13.36 -7.83 9.51
CA GLU A 137 13.92 -8.71 8.48
C GLU A 137 12.84 -9.33 7.60
N GLY A 138 13.07 -9.38 6.29
CA GLY A 138 12.14 -9.97 5.32
C GLY A 138 11.01 -9.04 4.87
N HIS A 139 10.87 -7.86 5.47
CA HIS A 139 9.96 -6.81 5.02
C HIS A 139 10.70 -5.76 4.19
N GLY A 140 9.98 -5.02 3.33
CA GLY A 140 10.59 -3.89 2.63
C GLY A 140 9.62 -3.08 1.78
N ILE A 141 10.05 -1.85 1.47
CA ILE A 141 9.39 -0.95 0.52
C ILE A 141 10.37 -0.74 -0.63
N ILE A 142 9.92 -1.04 -1.85
CA ILE A 142 10.67 -0.84 -3.09
C ILE A 142 10.06 0.34 -3.81
N VAL A 143 10.89 1.33 -4.12
CA VAL A 143 10.48 2.48 -4.93
C VAL A 143 10.84 2.16 -6.38
N SER A 144 9.83 2.04 -7.23
CA SER A 144 9.94 1.79 -8.66
C SER A 144 9.90 3.12 -9.43
N PRO A 145 10.73 3.29 -10.46
CA PRO A 145 11.71 2.34 -10.97
C PRO A 145 13.00 2.30 -10.12
N THR A 146 13.46 1.09 -9.81
CA THR A 146 14.81 0.76 -9.35
C THR A 146 15.46 -0.24 -10.32
N PRO A 147 16.51 0.16 -11.06
CA PRO A 147 17.19 -0.70 -12.04
C PRO A 147 17.58 -2.08 -11.50
N GLY A 148 17.21 -3.13 -12.25
CA GLY A 148 17.49 -4.52 -11.88
C GLY A 148 16.59 -5.08 -10.78
N ILE A 149 15.67 -4.29 -10.22
CA ILE A 149 14.72 -4.72 -9.19
C ILE A 149 13.29 -4.58 -9.71
N ALA A 150 12.81 -3.37 -9.95
CA ALA A 150 11.45 -3.11 -10.44
C ALA A 150 11.50 -1.90 -11.38
N MET A 151 10.83 -1.92 -12.53
CA MET A 151 10.92 -0.84 -13.52
C MET A 151 9.57 -0.23 -13.88
N ALA A 152 8.46 -0.64 -13.26
CA ALA A 152 7.17 0.02 -13.42
C ALA A 152 7.30 1.51 -13.05
N ASN A 153 6.82 2.39 -13.91
CA ASN A 153 6.89 3.84 -13.71
C ASN A 153 5.52 4.52 -13.81
N SER A 154 4.45 3.74 -13.88
CA SER A 154 3.06 4.12 -13.74
C SER A 154 2.31 3.03 -12.98
N HIS A 155 1.15 3.36 -12.39
CA HIS A 155 0.30 2.35 -11.72
C HIS A 155 -0.15 1.26 -12.68
N GLY A 156 -0.43 1.64 -13.93
CA GLY A 156 -0.87 0.72 -14.98
C GLY A 156 0.22 -0.24 -15.45
N ASP A 157 1.47 -0.06 -15.05
CA ASP A 157 2.56 -0.97 -15.41
C ASP A 157 2.86 -2.01 -14.32
N PHE A 158 2.27 -1.91 -13.12
CA PHE A 158 2.62 -2.80 -12.01
C PHE A 158 2.25 -4.28 -12.27
N ASP A 159 1.23 -4.53 -13.08
CA ASP A 159 0.77 -5.88 -13.44
C ASP A 159 1.34 -6.41 -14.77
N ASP A 160 2.07 -5.57 -15.51
CA ASP A 160 2.65 -5.91 -16.83
C ASP A 160 4.19 -5.84 -16.86
N GLU A 161 4.83 -5.02 -16.01
CA GLU A 161 6.28 -4.80 -16.10
C GLU A 161 7.09 -6.02 -15.58
N PRO A 162 7.92 -6.65 -16.43
CA PRO A 162 8.54 -7.93 -16.11
C PRO A 162 9.39 -7.98 -14.84
N LEU A 163 10.20 -6.95 -14.55
CA LEU A 163 11.05 -6.93 -13.36
C LEU A 163 10.24 -6.72 -12.08
N THR A 164 9.23 -5.86 -12.13
CA THR A 164 8.26 -5.62 -11.05
C THR A 164 7.54 -6.90 -10.68
N LEU A 165 6.99 -7.61 -11.68
CA LEU A 165 6.33 -8.90 -11.47
C LEU A 165 7.31 -9.97 -10.94
N ALA A 166 8.55 -10.00 -11.44
CA ALA A 166 9.56 -10.92 -10.93
C ALA A 166 9.90 -10.64 -9.46
N THR A 167 10.03 -9.36 -9.09
CA THR A 167 10.28 -8.92 -7.71
C THR A 167 9.12 -9.20 -6.76
N ALA A 168 7.88 -9.05 -7.24
CA ALA A 168 6.68 -9.46 -6.51
C ALA A 168 6.70 -10.98 -6.25
N ARG A 169 6.93 -11.78 -7.30
CA ARG A 169 6.97 -13.25 -7.21
C ARG A 169 8.09 -13.76 -6.31
N ALA A 170 9.24 -13.10 -6.30
CA ALA A 170 10.39 -13.47 -5.48
C ALA A 170 10.16 -13.34 -3.95
N LEU A 171 8.99 -12.89 -3.51
CA LEU A 171 8.61 -13.00 -2.10
C LEU A 171 8.21 -14.44 -1.72
N PHE A 172 7.69 -15.24 -2.67
CA PHE A 172 7.18 -16.60 -2.46
C PHE A 172 8.17 -17.67 -2.92
#